data_AF-A0A538TIC8-F1
#
_entry.id   AF-A0A538TIC8-F1
#
_cell.length_a   1.000
_cell.length_b   1.000
_cell.length_c   1.000
_cell.angle_alpha   90.00
_cell.angle_beta   90.00
_cell.angle_gamma   90.00
#
_symmetry.space_group_name_H-M   'P 1'
#
loop_
_entity.id
_entity.type
_entity.pdbx_description
1 polymer ?
#
loop_
_entity_poly.entity_id
_entity_poly.type
_entity_poly.pdbx_seq_one_letter_code
_entity_poly.pdbx_strand_id
1 'polypeptide(L)'
;AQFDLNTPSYDLINADYLVSLPVTFRRGPLSARTRIYHQSSHLGDEFVLRSRIPRENFAFQSAEEILSLDEGPLRVYAGGEYFFNATPSNVETRLFHGGVELRQRASALRLGSLASVRLVAAGDVKTVKLADWETGWSVRAGFEISRAKEALHASRRWSVLGHYYDGPSPYGQFFQSDVRYYGIGLHFAL
;
A
#
# COMPACT_ATOMS: atom_id res chain seq x y z
N ALA A 1 -7.50 7.99 4.40
CA ALA A 1 -7.92 8.72 5.62
C ALA A 1 -7.99 7.74 6.78
N GLN A 2 -7.65 8.21 7.98
CA GLN A 2 -7.71 7.49 9.26
C GLN A 2 -8.67 8.23 10.18
N PHE A 3 -9.48 7.51 10.95
CA PHE A 3 -10.49 8.10 11.84
C PHE A 3 -10.40 7.48 13.23
N ASP A 4 -10.63 8.29 14.26
CA ASP A 4 -10.73 7.81 15.64
C ASP A 4 -12.18 7.38 15.94
N LEU A 5 -12.40 6.07 15.92
CA LEU A 5 -13.72 5.48 16.14
C LEU A 5 -14.21 5.57 17.60
N ASN A 6 -13.36 5.98 18.54
CA ASN A 6 -13.72 6.14 19.94
C ASN A 6 -14.28 7.53 20.25
N THR A 7 -14.31 8.43 19.26
CA THR A 7 -14.86 9.78 19.41
C THR A 7 -16.32 9.85 18.94
N PRO A 8 -17.16 10.71 19.54
CA PRO A 8 -18.56 10.85 19.13
C PRO A 8 -18.76 11.27 17.67
N SER A 9 -17.79 11.97 17.10
CA SER A 9 -17.80 12.53 15.75
C SER A 9 -16.96 11.74 14.74
N TYR A 10 -16.32 10.64 15.17
CA TYR A 10 -15.39 9.87 14.35
C TYR A 10 -14.30 10.78 13.74
N ASP A 11 -13.58 11.48 14.61
CA ASP A 11 -12.63 12.53 14.26
C ASP A 11 -11.61 12.05 13.23
N LEU A 12 -11.38 12.86 12.19
CA LEU A 12 -10.34 12.58 11.19
C LEU A 12 -8.97 12.72 11.85
N ILE A 13 -8.17 11.66 11.83
CA ILE A 13 -6.79 11.68 12.31
C ILE A 13 -5.88 12.24 11.21
N ASN A 14 -5.86 11.59 10.05
CA ASN A 14 -5.01 11.99 8.92
C ASN A 14 -5.64 11.61 7.57
N ALA A 15 -5.40 12.42 6.54
CA ALA A 15 -5.71 12.12 5.16
C ALA A 15 -4.51 12.42 4.26
N ASP A 16 -4.01 11.39 3.58
CA ASP A 16 -2.97 11.51 2.56
C ASP A 16 -3.61 11.58 1.17
N TYR A 17 -3.17 12.53 0.36
CA TYR A 17 -3.54 12.69 -1.05
C TYR A 17 -2.30 12.48 -1.91
N LEU A 18 -2.45 11.70 -2.99
CA LEU A 18 -1.35 11.38 -3.90
C LEU A 18 -1.77 11.62 -5.35
N VAL A 19 -0.91 12.31 -6.10
CA VAL A 19 -1.00 12.45 -7.56
C VAL A 19 0.28 11.94 -8.18
N SER A 20 0.20 11.06 -9.18
CA SER A 20 1.36 10.41 -9.77
C SER A 20 1.29 10.29 -11.28
N LEU A 21 2.46 10.31 -11.93
CA LEU A 21 2.65 10.01 -13.35
C LEU A 21 3.47 8.71 -13.47
N PRO A 22 2.81 7.55 -13.62
CA PRO A 22 3.50 6.27 -13.77
C PRO A 22 3.79 5.92 -15.23
N VAL A 23 4.98 5.38 -15.46
CA VAL A 23 5.35 4.63 -16.66
C VAL A 23 5.55 3.17 -16.26
N THR A 24 4.86 2.26 -16.95
CA THR A 24 4.97 0.82 -16.70
C THR A 24 5.45 0.12 -17.95
N PHE A 25 6.30 -0.89 -17.76
CA PHE A 25 6.82 -1.74 -18.80
C PHE A 25 6.63 -3.20 -18.41
N ARG A 26 6.28 -4.05 -19.37
CA ARG A 26 6.20 -5.50 -19.17
C ARG A 26 6.75 -6.24 -20.38
N ARG A 27 7.64 -7.20 -20.14
CA ARG A 27 8.16 -8.15 -21.13
C ARG A 27 8.21 -9.54 -20.54
N GLY A 28 7.26 -10.39 -20.94
CA GLY A 28 7.15 -11.75 -20.42
C GLY A 28 6.90 -11.76 -18.90
N PRO A 29 7.75 -12.44 -18.10
CA PRO A 29 7.64 -12.46 -16.65
C PRO A 29 8.19 -11.20 -15.97
N LEU A 30 8.97 -10.38 -16.67
CA LEU A 30 9.57 -9.17 -16.12
C LEU A 30 8.60 -7.98 -16.26
N SER A 31 8.43 -7.23 -15.18
CA SER A 31 7.75 -5.93 -15.20
C SER A 31 8.57 -4.87 -14.47
N ALA A 32 8.43 -3.63 -14.91
CA ALA A 32 9.02 -2.46 -14.27
C ALA A 32 7.98 -1.35 -14.15
N ARG A 33 8.07 -0.55 -13.09
CA ARG A 33 7.33 0.69 -12.91
C ARG A 33 8.28 1.77 -12.46
N THR A 34 8.23 2.90 -13.14
CA THR A 34 8.85 4.15 -12.68
C THR A 34 7.74 5.18 -12.53
N ARG A 35 7.73 5.94 -11.44
CA ARG A 35 6.77 7.03 -11.27
C ARG A 35 7.39 8.22 -10.55
N ILE A 36 6.92 9.41 -10.91
CA ILE A 36 7.08 10.60 -10.09
C ILE A 36 5.72 10.90 -9.47
N TYR A 37 5.70 11.19 -8.18
CA TYR A 37 4.46 11.53 -7.48
C TYR A 37 4.65 12.65 -6.46
N HIS A 38 3.56 13.37 -6.22
CA HIS A 38 3.41 14.31 -5.12
C HIS A 38 2.46 13.70 -4.10
N GLN A 39 2.84 13.77 -2.81
CA GLN A 39 1.96 13.41 -1.70
C GLN A 39 1.86 14.59 -0.73
N SER A 40 0.65 14.88 -0.29
CA SER A 40 0.38 15.80 0.83
C SER A 40 -0.44 15.10 1.90
N SER A 41 -0.17 15.44 3.15
CA SER A 41 -0.80 14.87 4.35
C SER A 41 -1.51 15.97 5.12
N HIS A 42 -2.73 15.71 5.54
CA HIS A 42 -3.59 16.66 6.23
C HIS A 42 -4.16 16.03 7.49
N LEU A 43 -3.83 16.60 8.64
CA LEU A 43 -4.51 16.26 9.90
C LEU A 43 -5.95 16.77 9.89
N GLY A 44 -6.84 16.01 10.54
CA GLY A 44 -8.16 16.53 10.84
C GLY A 44 -8.12 17.58 11.93
N ASP A 45 -8.93 18.61 11.77
CA ASP A 45 -8.93 19.77 12.65
C ASP A 45 -9.44 19.39 14.06
N GLU A 46 -10.38 18.44 14.18
CA GLU A 46 -10.86 17.92 15.46
C GLU A 46 -9.74 17.21 16.25
N PHE A 47 -8.90 16.43 15.54
CA PHE A 47 -7.76 15.75 16.15
C PHE A 47 -6.72 16.77 16.66
N VAL A 48 -6.44 17.84 15.91
CA VAL A 48 -5.55 18.93 16.33
C VAL A 48 -6.09 19.64 17.57
N LEU A 49 -7.38 19.95 17.60
CA LEU A 49 -8.03 20.64 18.73
C LEU A 49 -7.99 19.81 20.03
N ARG A 50 -8.13 18.48 19.94
CA ARG A 50 -8.08 17.58 21.10
C ARG A 50 -6.66 17.26 21.56
N SER A 51 -5.77 16.92 20.61
CA SER A 51 -4.42 16.42 20.92
C SER A 51 -3.42 17.53 21.26
N ARG A 52 -3.72 18.79 20.89
CA ARG A 52 -2.79 19.93 20.94
C ARG A 52 -1.47 19.70 20.17
N ILE A 53 -1.44 18.72 19.27
CA ILE A 53 -0.31 18.51 18.36
C ILE A 53 -0.31 19.65 17.33
N PRO A 54 0.81 20.35 17.11
CA PRO A 54 0.89 21.37 16.09
C PRO A 54 0.62 20.74 14.73
N ARG A 55 -0.25 21.38 13.95
CA ARG A 55 -0.53 20.96 12.58
C ARG A 55 0.71 21.20 11.73
N GLU A 56 1.28 20.13 11.18
CA GLU A 56 2.33 20.23 10.17
C GLU A 56 1.75 19.95 8.78
N ASN A 57 2.06 20.84 7.82
CA ASN A 57 1.73 20.59 6.42
C ASN A 57 2.82 19.70 5.84
N PHE A 58 2.74 18.40 6.11
CA PHE A 58 3.68 17.43 5.59
C PHE A 58 3.36 17.13 4.12
N ALA A 59 4.33 17.37 3.24
CA ALA A 59 4.20 17.07 1.82
C ALA A 59 5.58 16.78 1.22
N PHE A 60 5.66 15.93 0.20
CA PHE A 60 6.91 15.63 -0.49
C PHE A 60 6.66 15.27 -1.95
N GLN A 61 7.74 15.22 -2.72
CA GLN A 61 7.75 14.61 -4.04
C GLN A 61 8.65 13.39 -3.99
N SER A 62 8.35 12.39 -4.81
CA SER A 62 9.11 11.14 -4.83
C SER A 62 9.27 10.63 -6.25
N ALA A 63 10.46 10.12 -6.52
CA ALA A 63 10.76 9.28 -7.68
C ALA A 63 10.89 7.83 -7.21
N GLU A 64 10.03 6.96 -7.71
CA GLU A 64 10.02 5.53 -7.40
C GLU A 64 10.40 4.72 -8.62
N GLU A 65 11.18 3.66 -8.40
CA GLU A 65 11.38 2.56 -9.34
C GLU A 65 11.11 1.21 -8.67
N ILE A 66 10.32 0.35 -9.32
CA ILE A 66 10.02 -1.01 -8.90
C ILE A 66 10.23 -1.98 -10.05
N LEU A 67 10.91 -3.09 -9.78
CA LEU A 67 11.06 -4.23 -10.66
C LEU A 67 10.33 -5.44 -10.07
N SER A 68 9.73 -6.26 -10.92
CA SER A 68 9.14 -7.52 -10.49
C SER A 68 9.31 -8.64 -11.50
N LEU A 69 9.41 -9.86 -10.98
CA LEU A 69 9.49 -11.09 -11.76
C LEU A 69 8.35 -12.02 -11.35
N ASP A 70 7.56 -12.44 -12.34
CA ASP A 70 6.50 -13.44 -12.18
C ASP A 70 7.01 -14.84 -12.56
N GLU A 71 6.96 -15.80 -11.63
CA GLU A 71 7.26 -17.20 -11.90
C GLU A 71 6.15 -18.08 -11.34
N GLY A 72 5.38 -18.72 -12.22
CA GLY A 72 4.23 -19.50 -11.80
C GLY A 72 3.22 -18.65 -10.98
N PRO A 73 2.75 -19.14 -9.82
CA PRO A 73 1.84 -18.38 -8.95
C PRO A 73 2.55 -17.33 -8.10
N LEU A 74 3.88 -17.22 -8.18
CA LEU A 74 4.68 -16.32 -7.36
C LEU A 74 5.10 -15.09 -8.15
N ARG A 75 5.14 -13.96 -7.45
CA ARG A 75 5.76 -12.72 -7.93
C ARG A 75 6.69 -12.20 -6.86
N VAL A 76 7.92 -11.91 -7.23
CA VAL A 76 8.88 -11.22 -6.37
C VAL A 76 9.07 -9.82 -6.90
N TYR A 77 9.14 -8.83 -6.02
CA TYR A 77 9.42 -7.46 -6.40
C TYR A 77 10.38 -6.80 -5.43
N ALA A 78 11.11 -5.81 -5.94
CA ALA A 78 11.96 -4.94 -5.14
C ALA A 78 12.12 -3.60 -5.86
N GLY A 79 12.45 -2.58 -5.09
CA GLY A 79 12.75 -1.28 -5.62
C GLY A 79 12.99 -0.26 -4.53
N GLY A 80 12.95 1.00 -4.93
CA GLY A 80 13.24 2.09 -4.02
C GLY A 80 12.65 3.40 -4.49
N GLU A 81 12.66 4.33 -3.55
CA GLU A 81 12.11 5.65 -3.71
C GLU A 81 13.11 6.68 -3.21
N TYR A 82 13.16 7.81 -3.88
CA TYR A 82 13.91 8.98 -3.44
C TYR A 82 12.94 10.14 -3.24
N PHE A 83 12.85 10.60 -1.99
CA PHE A 83 12.00 11.71 -1.61
C PHE A 83 12.79 13.01 -1.70
N PHE A 84 12.18 14.05 -2.24
CA PHE A 84 12.75 15.38 -2.42
C PHE A 84 11.65 16.44 -2.25
N ASN A 85 12.03 17.70 -2.08
CA ASN A 85 11.11 18.82 -1.88
C ASN A 85 10.10 18.55 -0.75
N ALA A 86 10.59 18.00 0.36
CA ALA A 86 9.78 17.72 1.53
C ALA A 86 9.45 19.02 2.28
N THR A 87 8.27 19.13 2.86
CA THR A 87 7.85 20.22 3.75
C THR A 87 7.55 19.59 5.11
N PRO A 88 8.03 20.17 6.24
CA PRO A 88 8.65 21.49 6.39
C PRO A 88 10.18 21.58 6.18
N SER A 89 10.91 20.46 6.14
CA SER A 89 12.37 20.47 6.32
C SER A 89 13.22 20.30 5.06
N ASN A 90 12.63 20.27 3.86
CA ASN A 90 13.28 19.92 2.57
C ASN A 90 14.27 18.76 2.67
N VAL A 91 13.94 17.78 3.51
CA VAL A 91 14.79 16.62 3.74
C VAL A 91 14.68 15.68 2.55
N GLU A 92 15.82 15.39 1.95
CA GLU A 92 15.95 14.34 0.97
C GLU A 92 16.19 13.01 1.68
N THR A 93 15.42 11.99 1.32
CA THR A 93 15.54 10.67 1.95
C THR A 93 15.33 9.56 0.94
N ARG A 94 15.65 8.34 1.36
CA ARG A 94 15.55 7.14 0.53
C ARG A 94 14.73 6.09 1.25
N LEU A 95 13.93 5.38 0.48
CA LEU A 95 13.18 4.21 0.90
C LEU A 95 13.56 3.04 0.01
N PHE A 96 13.72 1.86 0.60
CA PHE A 96 13.79 0.62 -0.14
C PHE A 96 12.64 -0.27 0.30
N HIS A 97 12.06 -0.99 -0.67
CA HIS A 97 11.06 -1.98 -0.36
C HIS A 97 11.07 -3.14 -1.32
N GLY A 98 10.60 -4.28 -0.84
CA GLY A 98 10.47 -5.48 -1.62
C GLY A 98 9.55 -6.46 -0.95
N GLY A 99 9.13 -7.45 -1.71
CA GLY A 99 8.13 -8.39 -1.25
C GLY A 99 7.93 -9.56 -2.18
N VAL A 100 7.08 -10.47 -1.72
CA VAL A 100 6.67 -11.67 -2.43
C VAL A 100 5.15 -11.74 -2.39
N GLU A 101 4.55 -12.01 -3.54
CA GLU A 101 3.13 -12.24 -3.71
C GLU A 101 2.91 -13.66 -4.20
N LEU A 102 1.93 -14.35 -3.61
CA LEU A 102 1.38 -15.61 -4.07
C LEU A 102 -0.03 -15.35 -4.57
N ARG A 103 -0.28 -15.67 -5.84
CA ARG A 103 -1.62 -15.68 -6.43
C ARG A 103 -1.85 -17.01 -7.12
N GLN A 104 -2.70 -17.84 -6.53
CA GLN A 104 -3.00 -19.16 -7.08
C GLN A 104 -3.61 -19.02 -8.49
N ARG A 105 -2.98 -19.66 -9.49
CA ARG A 105 -3.45 -19.61 -10.89
C ARG A 105 -4.72 -20.44 -11.10
N ALA A 106 -4.75 -21.63 -10.53
CA ALA A 106 -5.93 -22.49 -10.52
C ALA A 106 -6.90 -22.03 -9.44
N SER A 107 -8.19 -22.07 -9.74
CA SER A 107 -9.24 -21.83 -8.74
C SER A 107 -9.11 -22.87 -7.62
N ALA A 108 -8.97 -22.42 -6.37
CA ALA A 108 -9.08 -23.29 -5.18
C ALA A 108 -10.47 -23.93 -5.11
N LEU A 109 -11.49 -23.17 -5.52
CA LEU A 109 -12.87 -23.61 -5.59
C LEU A 109 -13.55 -22.96 -6.80
N ARG A 110 -14.33 -23.74 -7.56
CA ARG A 110 -15.22 -23.23 -8.61
C ARG A 110 -16.66 -23.40 -8.17
N LEU A 111 -17.41 -22.30 -8.03
CA LEU A 111 -18.86 -22.32 -7.83
C LEU A 111 -19.53 -22.31 -9.21
N GLY A 112 -19.57 -23.50 -9.83
CA GLY A 112 -20.13 -23.69 -11.17
C GLY A 112 -19.48 -22.78 -12.22
N SER A 113 -20.30 -22.19 -13.10
CA SER A 113 -19.88 -21.24 -14.13
C SER A 113 -19.87 -19.78 -13.66
N LEU A 114 -20.23 -19.50 -12.41
CA LEU A 114 -20.46 -18.15 -11.90
C LEU A 114 -19.21 -17.54 -11.28
N ALA A 115 -18.53 -18.29 -10.40
CA ALA A 115 -17.42 -17.75 -9.61
C ALA A 115 -16.23 -18.72 -9.46
N SER A 116 -15.04 -18.15 -9.48
CA SER A 116 -13.77 -18.79 -9.20
C SER A 116 -13.14 -18.13 -7.97
N VAL A 117 -12.87 -18.92 -6.95
CA VAL A 117 -12.17 -18.51 -5.73
C VAL A 117 -10.70 -18.90 -5.82
N ARG A 118 -9.79 -17.99 -5.44
CA ARG A 118 -8.34 -18.21 -5.45
C ARG A 118 -7.76 -17.79 -4.10
N LEU A 119 -6.75 -18.52 -3.63
CA LEU A 119 -5.94 -18.08 -2.51
C LEU A 119 -4.97 -16.98 -2.98
N VAL A 120 -4.85 -15.93 -2.18
CA VAL A 120 -3.84 -14.89 -2.35
C VAL A 120 -3.13 -14.64 -1.02
N ALA A 121 -1.82 -14.42 -1.08
CA ALA A 121 -1.01 -14.01 0.05
C ALA A 121 0.11 -13.08 -0.41
N ALA A 122 0.57 -12.20 0.46
CA ALA A 122 1.70 -11.32 0.18
C ALA A 122 2.44 -10.97 1.47
N GLY A 123 3.75 -10.81 1.36
CA GLY A 123 4.61 -10.21 2.37
C GLY A 123 5.39 -9.05 1.76
N ASP A 124 5.49 -7.94 2.47
CA ASP A 124 6.20 -6.74 2.06
C ASP A 124 7.08 -6.24 3.22
N VAL A 125 8.26 -5.77 2.88
CA VAL A 125 9.22 -5.18 3.81
C VAL A 125 9.65 -3.83 3.26
N LYS A 126 9.69 -2.82 4.12
CA LYS A 126 10.12 -1.46 3.82
C LYS A 126 11.13 -0.98 4.83
N THR A 127 12.15 -0.26 4.37
CA THR A 127 13.08 0.48 5.22
C THR A 127 13.26 1.88 4.67
N VAL A 128 13.26 2.88 5.55
CA VAL A 128 13.33 4.29 5.18
C VAL A 128 14.40 4.99 6.00
N LYS A 129 15.27 5.75 5.32
CA LYS A 129 16.36 6.48 5.99
C LYS A 129 15.85 7.52 6.99
N LEU A 130 14.65 8.06 6.77
CA LEU A 130 14.05 9.06 7.64
C LEU A 130 13.66 8.50 9.03
N ALA A 131 13.46 7.18 9.12
CA ALA A 131 13.29 6.45 10.37
C ALA A 131 14.58 5.68 10.72
N ASP A 132 15.76 6.25 10.42
CA ASP A 132 17.06 5.64 10.68
C ASP A 132 17.23 4.20 10.16
N TRP A 133 16.63 3.92 9.00
CA TRP A 133 16.59 2.59 8.37
C TRP A 133 15.83 1.52 9.15
N GLU A 134 14.96 1.93 10.07
CA GLU A 134 14.02 1.03 10.71
C GLU A 134 13.16 0.30 9.66
N THR A 135 12.94 -0.99 9.93
CA THR A 135 12.32 -1.90 8.98
C THR A 135 10.88 -2.19 9.41
N GLY A 136 9.93 -1.72 8.60
CA GLY A 136 8.54 -2.13 8.70
C GLY A 136 8.24 -3.32 7.82
N TRP A 137 7.38 -4.20 8.27
CA TRP A 137 6.93 -5.36 7.50
C TRP A 137 5.42 -5.55 7.59
N SER A 138 4.88 -6.16 6.56
CA SER A 138 3.45 -6.43 6.47
C SER A 138 3.15 -7.73 5.79
N VAL A 139 2.06 -8.36 6.20
CA VAL A 139 1.54 -9.56 5.58
C VAL A 139 0.06 -9.39 5.27
N ARG A 140 -0.37 -9.92 4.14
CA ARG A 140 -1.78 -9.99 3.75
C ARG A 140 -2.10 -11.37 3.22
N ALA A 141 -3.25 -11.92 3.60
CA ALA A 141 -3.69 -13.21 3.08
C ALA A 141 -5.21 -13.31 3.07
N GLY A 142 -5.74 -14.05 2.10
CA GLY A 142 -7.17 -14.33 2.03
C GLY A 142 -7.60 -14.84 0.66
N PHE A 143 -8.81 -14.46 0.26
CA PHE A 143 -9.48 -15.02 -0.90
C PHE A 143 -9.82 -13.96 -1.93
N GLU A 144 -9.55 -14.26 -3.19
CA GLU A 144 -9.99 -13.47 -4.35
C GLU A 144 -11.10 -14.22 -5.09
N ILE A 145 -12.19 -13.52 -5.39
CA ILE A 145 -13.35 -14.01 -6.12
C ILE A 145 -13.40 -13.29 -7.47
N SER A 146 -13.46 -14.07 -8.54
CA SER A 146 -13.54 -13.60 -9.93
C SER A 146 -14.61 -14.38 -10.70
N ARG A 147 -15.06 -13.88 -11.85
CA ARG A 147 -15.94 -14.66 -12.74
C ARG A 147 -15.21 -15.92 -13.22
N ALA A 148 -15.92 -17.05 -13.24
CA ALA A 148 -15.30 -18.35 -13.59
C ALA A 148 -14.90 -18.49 -15.07
N LYS A 149 -15.47 -17.68 -15.98
CA LYS A 149 -15.03 -17.57 -17.37
C LYS A 149 -14.12 -16.35 -17.52
N GLU A 150 -12.91 -16.58 -18.00
CA GLU A 150 -12.07 -15.54 -18.61
C GLU A 150 -12.87 -14.90 -19.75
N ALA A 151 -13.48 -13.74 -19.47
CA ALA A 151 -13.98 -12.89 -20.52
C ALA A 151 -12.78 -12.24 -21.23
N LEU A 152 -12.94 -11.87 -22.49
CA LEU A 152 -11.97 -11.07 -23.27
C LEU A 152 -11.59 -9.72 -22.63
N HIS A 153 -12.20 -9.36 -21.51
CA HIS A 153 -11.99 -8.13 -20.76
C HIS A 153 -11.60 -8.44 -19.32
N ALA A 154 -10.92 -7.48 -18.68
CA ALA A 154 -10.59 -7.53 -17.26
C ALA A 154 -11.83 -7.94 -16.43
N SER A 155 -11.71 -9.07 -15.74
CA SER A 155 -12.81 -9.56 -14.91
C SER A 155 -12.80 -8.80 -13.59
N ARG A 156 -13.96 -8.26 -13.20
CA ARG A 156 -14.17 -7.70 -11.85
C ARG A 156 -13.73 -8.71 -10.79
N ARG A 157 -12.90 -8.26 -9.87
CA ARG A 157 -12.36 -9.06 -8.77
C ARG A 157 -12.74 -8.43 -7.45
N TRP A 158 -13.21 -9.28 -6.54
CA TRP A 158 -13.44 -8.94 -5.15
C TRP A 158 -12.46 -9.73 -4.30
N SER A 159 -11.88 -9.14 -3.26
CA SER A 159 -11.09 -9.90 -2.30
C SER A 159 -11.40 -9.52 -0.87
N VAL A 160 -11.33 -10.52 0.00
CA VAL A 160 -11.39 -10.38 1.46
C VAL A 160 -10.04 -10.82 2.00
N LEU A 161 -9.31 -9.88 2.62
CA LEU A 161 -7.94 -10.10 3.06
C LEU A 161 -7.79 -9.75 4.52
N GLY A 162 -7.24 -10.67 5.31
CA GLY A 162 -6.61 -10.32 6.57
C GLY A 162 -5.30 -9.58 6.30
N HIS A 163 -4.97 -8.60 7.13
CA HIS A 163 -3.70 -7.89 7.09
C HIS A 163 -3.11 -7.72 8.48
N TYR A 164 -1.78 -7.71 8.55
CA TYR A 164 -1.00 -7.34 9.72
C TYR A 164 0.16 -6.44 9.28
N TYR A 165 0.50 -5.47 10.11
CA TYR A 165 1.60 -4.52 9.90
C TYR A 165 2.33 -4.28 11.23
N ASP A 166 3.65 -4.13 11.17
CA ASP A 166 4.51 -3.75 12.29
C ASP A 166 5.70 -2.93 11.78
N GLY A 167 5.91 -1.74 12.35
CA GLY A 167 7.04 -0.84 12.05
C GLY A 167 6.64 0.64 11.93
N PRO A 168 7.46 1.47 11.25
CA PRO A 168 7.23 2.91 11.17
C PRO A 168 5.94 3.26 10.46
N SER A 169 5.16 4.21 10.99
CA SER A 169 3.87 4.59 10.44
C SER A 169 3.97 4.93 8.94
N PRO A 170 3.18 4.28 8.07
CA PRO A 170 3.18 4.58 6.64
C PRO A 170 2.43 5.89 6.30
N TYR A 171 1.97 6.63 7.31
CA TYR A 171 1.05 7.76 7.18
C TYR A 171 1.71 9.08 7.52
N GLY A 172 1.84 9.93 6.51
CA GLY A 172 2.16 11.36 6.62
C GLY A 172 3.10 11.75 7.75
N GLN A 173 2.72 12.76 8.52
CA GLN A 173 3.50 13.32 9.63
C GLN A 173 3.78 12.35 10.80
N PHE A 174 3.16 11.17 10.82
CA PHE A 174 3.38 10.18 11.88
C PHE A 174 4.52 9.21 11.56
N PHE A 175 5.28 9.42 10.48
CA PHE A 175 6.32 8.51 9.99
C PHE A 175 7.41 8.14 11.02
N GLN A 176 7.58 8.93 12.10
CA GLN A 176 8.52 8.65 13.19
C GLN A 176 7.94 7.79 14.32
N SER A 177 6.64 7.48 14.26
CA SER A 177 5.98 6.65 15.27
C SER A 177 5.82 5.24 14.76
N ASP A 178 6.18 4.26 15.59
CA ASP A 178 5.87 2.88 15.30
C ASP A 178 4.40 2.58 15.50
N VAL A 179 3.87 1.79 14.58
CA VAL A 179 2.49 1.31 14.63
C VAL A 179 2.46 -0.18 14.40
N ARG A 180 1.58 -0.83 15.14
CA ARG A 180 1.20 -2.23 14.92
C ARG A 180 -0.30 -2.30 14.78
N TYR A 181 -0.76 -2.91 13.69
CA TYR A 181 -2.19 -3.08 13.47
C TYR A 181 -2.48 -4.33 12.67
N TYR A 182 -3.69 -4.84 12.85
CA TYR A 182 -4.25 -5.93 12.08
C TYR A 182 -5.70 -5.62 11.75
N GLY A 183 -6.22 -6.28 10.72
CA GLY A 183 -7.62 -6.13 10.35
C GLY A 183 -7.99 -6.93 9.13
N ILE A 184 -9.20 -6.66 8.65
CA ILE A 184 -9.77 -7.29 7.46
C ILE A 184 -10.14 -6.19 6.48
N GLY A 185 -9.76 -6.37 5.22
CA GLY A 185 -10.06 -5.46 4.12
C GLY A 185 -10.92 -6.12 3.05
N LEU A 186 -11.85 -5.34 2.51
CA LEU A 186 -12.58 -5.66 1.27
C LEU A 186 -11.96 -4.85 0.13
N HIS A 187 -11.55 -5.51 -0.94
CA HIS A 187 -10.97 -4.83 -2.09
C HIS A 187 -11.73 -5.16 -3.37
N PHE A 188 -11.75 -4.19 -4.26
CA PHE A 188 -12.38 -4.29 -5.57
C PHE A 188 -11.39 -3.87 -6.65
N ALA A 189 -11.22 -4.71 -7.67
CA ALA A 189 -10.41 -4.41 -8.84
C ALA A 189 -11.23 -4.62 -10.13
N LEU A 190 -11.11 -3.66 -11.04
CA LEU A 190 -11.76 -3.68 -12.36
C LEU A 190 -10.93 -4.45 -13.39
#